data_AF-E7ACE6-F1
#
_entry.id   AF-E7ACE6-F1
#
_cell.length_a   1.000
_cell.length_b   1.000
_cell.length_c   1.000
_cell.angle_alpha   90.00
_cell.angle_beta   90.00
_cell.angle_gamma   90.00
#
_symmetry.space_group_name_H-M   'P 1'
#
loop_
_entity.id
_entity.type
_entity.pdbx_description
1 polymer ?
#
loop_
_entity_poly.entity_id
_entity_poly.type
_entity_poly.pdbx_seq_one_letter_code
_entity_poly.pdbx_strand_id
1 'polypeptide(L)'
;MIRLLLLALLLLNLQGKEPPSHKDTPFLKAFEALHDYMRKSFIAIYDDLKNPPDNPVLLTDLTQTIGDYTDASIPLAKAVAKQVPLFQEFKPKNKREELFLAHVKDMAMLHVLDILDIFSANIVLEAKLDDVMYIPDASPTEDARTFLNATAWIYAPLFNAHKAGLDVIAYLQQLHRIFSKKQVSFGNIIDFNRARLQDLMKRLQDLMKKNFKNIVPYKPFRERLAEDMRNACCSTNNIFDELFQGTSGDYRYWVSIVLNTIFDLGQTPSIMASVFGQGAIHDNIQHLDPEHLSDLFISRVIPLNRNAPFYNRLKNDNPKILKDTLKDHPTMCLNPKYLSPKSQQTCQQLFQEQTYNAKDIQEQLHLVRLISIDNAPCVYLNSKDKLQSFKSDNAICMALQKHLEKGA
;
A
#
# COMPACT_ATOMS: atom_id res chain seq x y z
N MET A 1 39.40 8.66 -26.59
CA MET A 1 38.18 9.29 -27.15
C MET A 1 36.89 8.50 -26.87
N ILE A 2 36.90 7.16 -26.90
CA ILE A 2 35.69 6.32 -26.65
C ILE A 2 35.16 6.40 -25.19
N ARG A 3 36.04 6.57 -24.18
CA ARG A 3 35.62 6.72 -22.77
C ARG A 3 34.92 8.05 -22.45
N LEU A 4 35.23 9.13 -23.17
CA LEU A 4 34.57 10.43 -23.03
C LEU A 4 33.20 10.44 -23.73
N LEU A 5 33.04 9.67 -24.82
CA LEU A 5 31.76 9.49 -25.50
C LEU A 5 30.76 8.68 -24.65
N LEU A 6 31.23 7.67 -23.91
CA LEU A 6 30.38 6.87 -23.01
C LEU A 6 29.94 7.66 -21.76
N LEU A 7 30.78 8.54 -21.22
CA LEU A 7 30.39 9.45 -20.14
C LEU A 7 29.43 10.55 -20.61
N ALA A 8 29.59 11.05 -21.85
CA ALA A 8 28.64 11.98 -22.45
C ALA A 8 27.27 11.33 -22.71
N LEU A 9 27.23 10.07 -23.13
CA LEU A 9 25.98 9.30 -23.32
C LEU A 9 25.27 8.96 -21.99
N LEU A 10 26.02 8.77 -20.90
CA LEU A 10 25.43 8.60 -19.56
C LEU A 10 24.89 9.91 -18.98
N LEU A 11 25.55 11.04 -19.26
CA LEU A 11 25.06 12.38 -18.86
C LEU A 11 23.84 12.83 -19.69
N LEU A 12 23.77 12.44 -20.97
CA LEU A 12 22.61 12.70 -21.83
C LEU A 12 21.36 11.87 -21.46
N ASN A 13 21.52 10.75 -20.73
CA ASN A 13 20.39 9.97 -20.21
C ASN A 13 19.87 10.49 -18.86
N LEU A 14 20.58 11.43 -18.22
CA LEU A 14 20.22 12.07 -16.95
C LEU A 14 19.66 13.49 -17.14
N GLN A 15 19.64 14.02 -18.36
CA GLN A 15 19.04 15.32 -18.69
C GLN A 15 17.94 15.16 -19.75
N GLY A 16 16.69 15.28 -19.31
CA GLY A 16 15.63 15.89 -20.10
C GLY A 16 15.16 15.13 -21.35
N LYS A 17 14.57 13.95 -21.17
CA LYS A 17 13.30 13.71 -21.86
C LYS A 17 12.21 13.89 -20.82
N GLU A 18 11.33 14.87 -21.02
CA GLU A 18 10.05 14.86 -20.30
C GLU A 18 9.47 13.45 -20.44
N PRO A 19 9.03 12.82 -19.33
CA PRO A 19 8.34 11.55 -19.43
C PRO A 19 7.17 11.73 -20.41
N PRO A 20 6.89 10.75 -21.30
CA PRO A 20 5.77 10.84 -22.22
C PRO A 20 4.53 11.22 -21.41
N SER A 21 3.79 12.22 -21.89
CA SER A 21 2.56 12.74 -21.27
C SER A 21 1.83 11.61 -20.54
N HIS A 22 1.84 11.65 -19.21
CA HIS A 22 1.27 10.60 -18.36
C HIS A 22 -0.23 10.35 -18.65
N LYS A 23 -0.86 11.27 -19.39
CA LYS A 23 -2.28 11.27 -19.77
C LYS A 23 -2.71 10.16 -20.73
N ASP A 24 -1.78 9.51 -21.45
CA ASP A 24 -2.14 8.58 -22.54
C ASP A 24 -1.77 7.11 -22.32
N THR A 25 -1.36 6.73 -21.12
CA THR A 25 -0.98 5.34 -20.84
C THR A 25 -2.21 4.41 -20.90
N PRO A 26 -2.08 3.15 -21.38
CA PRO A 26 -3.16 2.17 -21.33
C PRO A 26 -3.75 1.98 -19.94
N PHE A 27 -2.91 2.10 -18.91
CA PHE A 27 -3.33 2.09 -17.51
C PHE A 27 -4.25 3.25 -17.16
N LEU A 28 -3.83 4.49 -17.43
CA LEU A 28 -4.63 5.66 -17.08
C LEU A 28 -5.96 5.66 -17.84
N LYS A 29 -5.98 5.26 -19.12
CA LYS A 29 -7.23 5.14 -19.89
C LYS A 29 -8.21 4.14 -19.27
N ALA A 30 -7.71 2.98 -18.82
CA ALA A 30 -8.54 2.00 -18.12
C ALA A 30 -9.04 2.55 -16.77
N PHE A 31 -8.18 3.27 -16.05
CA PHE A 31 -8.52 3.88 -14.76
C PHE A 31 -9.59 4.96 -14.91
N GLU A 32 -9.41 5.88 -15.85
CA GLU A 32 -10.40 6.94 -16.17
C GLU A 32 -11.75 6.35 -16.57
N ALA A 33 -11.76 5.26 -17.35
CA ALA A 33 -13.01 4.59 -17.72
C ALA A 33 -13.76 4.02 -16.50
N LEU A 34 -13.06 3.36 -15.57
CA LEU A 34 -13.67 2.88 -14.33
C LEU A 34 -14.13 4.04 -13.45
N HIS A 35 -13.27 5.04 -13.27
CA HIS A 35 -13.55 6.23 -12.47
C HIS A 35 -14.80 6.97 -12.97
N ASP A 36 -14.89 7.24 -14.27
CA ASP A 36 -16.04 7.90 -14.89
C ASP A 36 -17.32 7.06 -14.78
N TYR A 37 -17.22 5.74 -14.94
CA TYR A 37 -18.35 4.84 -14.76
C TYR A 37 -18.87 4.90 -13.32
N MET A 38 -18.00 4.73 -12.33
CA MET A 38 -18.40 4.75 -10.92
C MET A 38 -18.95 6.12 -10.51
N ARG A 39 -18.35 7.23 -10.97
CA ARG A 39 -18.86 8.59 -10.73
C ARG A 39 -20.28 8.77 -11.31
N LYS A 40 -20.51 8.38 -12.56
CA LYS A 40 -21.84 8.49 -13.20
C LYS A 40 -22.88 7.61 -12.53
N SER A 41 -22.50 6.37 -12.22
CA SER A 41 -23.35 5.41 -11.50
C SER A 41 -23.76 5.98 -10.15
N PHE A 42 -22.82 6.57 -9.42
CA PHE A 42 -23.09 7.18 -8.14
C PHE A 42 -24.04 8.38 -8.23
N ILE A 43 -23.87 9.27 -9.22
CA ILE A 43 -24.79 10.38 -9.45
C ILE A 43 -26.21 9.88 -9.73
N ALA A 44 -26.35 8.84 -10.57
CA ALA A 44 -27.65 8.25 -10.87
C ALA A 44 -28.30 7.62 -9.63
N ILE A 45 -27.54 6.83 -8.86
CA ILE A 45 -27.99 6.27 -7.58
C ILE A 45 -28.45 7.39 -6.64
N TYR A 46 -27.70 8.48 -6.55
CA TYR A 46 -28.06 9.61 -5.69
C TYR A 46 -29.33 10.33 -6.15
N ASP A 47 -29.49 10.60 -7.44
CA ASP A 47 -30.67 11.26 -8.00
C ASP A 47 -31.95 10.44 -7.77
N ASP A 48 -31.84 9.11 -7.86
CA ASP A 48 -32.92 8.16 -7.55
C ASP A 48 -33.30 8.21 -6.06
N LEU A 49 -32.32 8.39 -5.18
CA LEU A 49 -32.52 8.45 -3.73
C LEU A 49 -33.00 9.83 -3.24
N LYS A 50 -32.64 10.93 -3.90
CA LYS A 50 -33.06 12.30 -3.50
C LYS A 50 -34.52 12.60 -3.85
N ASN A 51 -35.11 11.90 -4.82
CA ASN A 51 -36.51 12.04 -5.23
C ASN A 51 -37.33 10.76 -4.93
N PRO A 52 -37.40 10.27 -3.68
CA PRO A 52 -38.16 9.06 -3.40
C PRO A 52 -39.65 9.38 -3.58
N PRO A 53 -40.44 8.52 -4.25
CA PRO A 53 -41.84 8.80 -4.50
C PRO A 53 -42.70 9.08 -3.28
N ASP A 54 -42.36 8.64 -2.04
CA ASP A 54 -43.16 8.94 -0.84
C ASP A 54 -42.49 8.53 0.53
N ASN A 55 -41.17 8.31 0.65
CA ASN A 55 -40.57 7.76 1.90
C ASN A 55 -39.10 8.17 2.13
N PRO A 56 -38.57 8.18 3.37
CA PRO A 56 -37.15 8.42 3.60
C PRO A 56 -36.30 7.27 3.06
N VAL A 57 -35.20 7.61 2.40
CA VAL A 57 -34.23 6.66 1.85
C VAL A 57 -33.71 5.74 2.95
N LEU A 58 -34.02 4.44 2.84
CA LEU A 58 -33.45 3.42 3.71
C LEU A 58 -32.07 3.02 3.15
N LEU A 59 -31.12 2.72 4.05
CA LEU A 59 -29.79 2.21 3.68
C LEU A 59 -29.86 0.93 2.81
N THR A 60 -30.94 0.18 2.95
CA THR A 60 -31.25 -1.00 2.13
C THR A 60 -31.49 -0.65 0.66
N ASP A 61 -32.11 0.50 0.38
CA ASP A 61 -32.42 0.94 -0.98
C ASP A 61 -31.14 1.36 -1.70
N LEU A 62 -30.28 2.14 -1.03
CA LEU A 62 -28.95 2.51 -1.55
C LEU A 62 -28.13 1.28 -1.96
N THR A 63 -28.10 0.28 -1.08
CA THR A 63 -27.27 -0.91 -1.31
C THR A 63 -27.83 -1.78 -2.44
N GLN A 64 -29.16 -1.89 -2.53
CA GLN A 64 -29.82 -2.59 -3.63
C GLN A 64 -29.52 -1.91 -4.97
N THR A 65 -29.64 -0.57 -5.04
CA THR A 65 -29.37 0.19 -6.26
C THR A 65 -27.90 0.08 -6.67
N ILE A 66 -26.93 0.12 -5.73
CA ILE A 66 -25.50 -0.13 -6.04
C ILE A 66 -25.32 -1.50 -6.69
N GLY A 67 -26.07 -2.51 -6.24
CA GLY A 67 -26.07 -3.86 -6.80
C GLY A 67 -26.19 -3.89 -8.31
N ASP A 68 -27.10 -3.08 -8.85
CA ASP A 68 -27.43 -3.01 -10.28
C ASP A 68 -26.26 -2.49 -11.16
N TYR A 69 -25.27 -1.82 -10.55
CA TYR A 69 -24.11 -1.28 -11.25
C TYR A 69 -22.85 -2.16 -11.11
N THR A 70 -22.86 -3.18 -10.25
CA THR A 70 -21.66 -3.97 -9.96
C THR A 70 -21.21 -4.86 -11.12
N ASP A 71 -22.14 -5.39 -11.90
CA ASP A 71 -21.84 -6.24 -13.05
C ASP A 71 -20.96 -5.54 -14.10
N ALA A 72 -21.16 -4.24 -14.30
CA ALA A 72 -20.40 -3.45 -15.26
C ALA A 72 -19.11 -2.84 -14.65
N SER A 73 -19.01 -2.67 -13.32
CA SER A 73 -17.75 -2.24 -12.69
C SER A 73 -16.69 -3.34 -12.65
N ILE A 74 -17.08 -4.61 -12.48
CA ILE A 74 -16.17 -5.75 -12.45
C ILE A 74 -15.24 -5.81 -13.68
N PRO A 75 -15.73 -5.84 -14.94
CA PRO A 75 -14.86 -5.91 -16.11
C PRO A 75 -13.97 -4.66 -16.26
N LEU A 76 -14.44 -3.49 -15.85
CA LEU A 76 -13.66 -2.25 -15.86
C LEU A 76 -12.51 -2.30 -14.83
N ALA A 77 -12.79 -2.75 -13.60
CA ALA A 77 -11.78 -2.92 -12.56
C ALA A 77 -10.74 -4.00 -12.92
N LYS A 78 -11.17 -5.11 -13.56
CA LYS A 78 -10.25 -6.11 -14.13
C LYS A 78 -9.35 -5.50 -15.22
N ALA A 79 -9.89 -4.61 -16.06
CA ALA A 79 -9.11 -3.93 -17.08
C ALA A 79 -8.03 -3.03 -16.45
N VAL A 80 -8.34 -2.30 -15.37
CA VAL A 80 -7.33 -1.52 -14.62
C VAL A 80 -6.22 -2.42 -14.09
N ALA A 81 -6.57 -3.49 -13.36
CA ALA A 81 -5.61 -4.42 -12.79
C ALA A 81 -4.67 -5.04 -13.84
N LYS A 82 -5.21 -5.36 -15.03
CA LYS A 82 -4.41 -5.90 -16.15
C LYS A 82 -3.36 -4.92 -16.69
N GLN A 83 -3.62 -3.61 -16.58
CA GLN A 83 -2.75 -2.57 -17.12
C GLN A 83 -1.71 -2.06 -16.11
N VAL A 84 -1.71 -2.55 -14.86
CA VAL A 84 -0.70 -2.18 -13.86
C VAL A 84 0.70 -2.53 -14.36
N PRO A 85 1.61 -1.54 -14.54
CA PRO A 85 2.93 -1.79 -15.12
C PRO A 85 3.75 -2.83 -14.33
N LEU A 86 3.72 -2.75 -12.99
CA LEU A 86 4.44 -3.68 -12.12
C LEU A 86 4.05 -5.16 -12.37
N PHE A 87 2.78 -5.43 -12.68
CA PHE A 87 2.28 -6.78 -12.93
C PHE A 87 2.73 -7.34 -14.27
N GLN A 88 3.06 -6.48 -15.23
CA GLN A 88 3.59 -6.86 -16.54
C GLN A 88 5.08 -7.26 -16.47
N GLU A 89 5.79 -6.75 -15.46
CA GLU A 89 7.19 -7.07 -15.19
C GLU A 89 7.37 -8.44 -14.50
N PHE A 90 6.34 -8.95 -13.81
CA PHE A 90 6.38 -10.27 -13.22
C PHE A 90 6.36 -11.34 -14.31
N LYS A 91 7.35 -12.24 -14.31
CA LYS A 91 7.48 -13.33 -15.30
C LYS A 91 7.30 -14.67 -14.60
N PRO A 92 6.07 -15.23 -14.57
CA PRO A 92 5.82 -16.52 -13.94
C PRO A 92 6.77 -17.59 -14.50
N LYS A 93 7.40 -18.36 -13.60
CA LYS A 93 8.30 -19.46 -13.93
C LYS A 93 7.57 -20.78 -14.11
N ASN A 94 6.34 -20.88 -13.62
CA ASN A 94 5.52 -22.09 -13.63
C ASN A 94 4.03 -21.74 -13.48
N LYS A 95 3.16 -22.75 -13.63
CA LYS A 95 1.70 -22.61 -13.55
C LYS A 95 1.22 -22.06 -12.20
N ARG A 96 1.89 -22.41 -11.09
CA ARG A 96 1.52 -21.91 -9.76
C ARG A 96 1.77 -20.41 -9.65
N GLU A 97 2.88 -19.91 -10.20
CA GLU A 97 3.16 -18.47 -10.26
C GLU A 97 2.22 -17.71 -11.21
N GLU A 98 1.68 -18.37 -12.26
CA GLU A 98 0.63 -17.77 -13.09
C GLU A 98 -0.67 -17.57 -12.29
N LEU A 99 -1.06 -18.57 -11.50
CA LEU A 99 -2.23 -18.49 -10.61
C LEU A 99 -2.03 -17.40 -9.54
N PHE A 100 -0.84 -17.33 -8.94
CA PHE A 100 -0.49 -16.26 -8.02
C PHE A 100 -0.63 -14.88 -8.67
N LEU A 101 -0.12 -14.68 -9.88
CA LEU A 101 -0.24 -13.39 -10.58
C LEU A 101 -1.71 -13.06 -10.93
N ALA A 102 -2.52 -14.07 -11.27
CA ALA A 102 -3.96 -13.88 -11.47
C ALA A 102 -4.62 -13.40 -10.18
N HIS A 103 -4.33 -14.05 -9.06
CA HIS A 103 -4.84 -13.67 -7.74
C HIS A 103 -4.42 -12.26 -7.31
N VAL A 104 -3.16 -11.87 -7.56
CA VAL A 104 -2.69 -10.49 -7.33
C VAL A 104 -3.50 -9.47 -8.13
N LYS A 105 -3.90 -9.80 -9.37
CA LYS A 105 -4.74 -8.93 -10.21
C LYS A 105 -6.17 -8.87 -9.70
N ASP A 106 -6.72 -9.97 -9.20
CA ASP A 106 -8.05 -10.00 -8.60
C ASP A 106 -8.09 -9.15 -7.32
N MET A 107 -7.07 -9.25 -6.45
CA MET A 107 -6.95 -8.36 -5.29
C MET A 107 -6.76 -6.89 -5.68
N ALA A 108 -6.02 -6.62 -6.76
CA ALA A 108 -5.86 -5.26 -7.27
C ALA A 108 -7.15 -4.68 -7.86
N MET A 109 -7.99 -5.52 -8.49
CA MET A 109 -9.33 -5.15 -8.93
C MET A 109 -10.21 -4.73 -7.75
N LEU A 110 -10.21 -5.50 -6.65
CA LEU A 110 -10.95 -5.14 -5.45
C LEU A 110 -10.42 -3.85 -4.81
N HIS A 111 -9.10 -3.69 -4.77
CA HIS A 111 -8.47 -2.51 -4.20
C HIS A 111 -8.75 -1.22 -4.99
N VAL A 112 -8.83 -1.28 -6.34
CA VAL A 112 -9.22 -0.07 -7.10
C VAL A 112 -10.69 0.30 -6.87
N LEU A 113 -11.58 -0.68 -6.73
CA LEU A 113 -12.97 -0.42 -6.37
C LEU A 113 -13.05 0.26 -5.00
N ASP A 114 -12.31 -0.24 -4.02
CA ASP A 114 -12.24 0.38 -2.69
C ASP A 114 -11.79 1.85 -2.73
N ILE A 115 -10.71 2.14 -3.46
CA ILE A 115 -10.21 3.52 -3.61
C ILE A 115 -11.29 4.45 -4.19
N LEU A 116 -12.03 3.98 -5.20
CA LEU A 116 -13.05 4.78 -5.87
C LEU A 116 -14.39 4.83 -5.09
N ASP A 117 -14.63 3.92 -4.16
CA ASP A 117 -15.78 3.96 -3.24
C ASP A 117 -15.70 5.14 -2.25
N ILE A 118 -14.52 5.82 -2.11
CA ILE A 118 -14.37 7.04 -1.27
C ILE A 118 -15.32 8.14 -1.76
N PHE A 119 -15.62 8.19 -3.06
CA PHE A 119 -16.56 9.15 -3.62
C PHE A 119 -17.96 8.97 -3.06
N SER A 120 -18.33 7.73 -2.72
CA SER A 120 -19.66 7.39 -2.28
C SER A 120 -19.97 7.90 -0.87
N ALA A 121 -19.03 7.77 0.07
CA ALA A 121 -19.24 8.21 1.44
C ALA A 121 -19.29 9.75 1.58
N ASN A 122 -18.46 10.46 0.81
CA ASN A 122 -18.38 11.92 0.90
C ASN A 122 -19.61 12.60 0.29
N ILE A 123 -20.18 12.07 -0.80
CA ILE A 123 -21.39 12.63 -1.41
C ILE A 123 -22.65 12.34 -0.56
N VAL A 124 -22.74 11.20 0.14
CA VAL A 124 -23.85 10.92 1.08
C VAL A 124 -23.84 11.88 2.28
N LEU A 125 -22.67 12.34 2.72
CA LEU A 125 -22.54 13.35 3.79
C LEU A 125 -23.00 14.74 3.34
N GLU A 126 -22.83 15.09 2.05
CA GLU A 126 -23.32 16.35 1.46
C GLU A 126 -24.85 16.43 1.41
N ALA A 127 -25.52 15.30 1.23
CA ALA A 127 -26.98 15.25 1.10
C ALA A 127 -27.76 15.58 2.39
N LYS A 128 -27.10 15.55 3.55
CA LYS A 128 -27.70 15.82 4.86
C LYS A 128 -27.41 17.24 5.40
N LEU A 129 -26.57 18.01 4.73
CA LEU A 129 -26.17 19.35 5.16
C LEU A 129 -26.44 20.34 4.02
N ASP A 130 -27.39 21.25 4.21
CA ASP A 130 -27.73 22.33 3.25
C ASP A 130 -26.56 23.28 2.91
N ASP A 131 -25.39 23.09 3.53
CA ASP A 131 -24.14 23.78 3.18
C ASP A 131 -23.27 22.87 2.31
N VAL A 132 -23.29 23.16 1.00
CA VAL A 132 -22.43 22.57 -0.03
C VAL A 132 -20.96 22.75 0.35
N MET A 133 -20.36 21.75 0.96
CA MET A 133 -18.92 21.66 1.08
C MET A 133 -18.36 21.30 -0.29
N TYR A 134 -17.81 22.29 -1.01
CA TYR A 134 -17.14 22.08 -2.29
C TYR A 134 -16.11 20.94 -2.20
N ILE A 135 -16.46 19.76 -2.74
CA ILE A 135 -15.47 18.71 -3.00
C ILE A 135 -14.66 19.16 -4.22
N PRO A 136 -13.33 19.41 -4.08
CA PRO A 136 -12.49 19.65 -5.24
C PRO A 136 -12.59 18.43 -6.15
N ASP A 137 -12.78 18.63 -7.46
CA ASP A 137 -12.86 17.56 -8.46
C ASP A 137 -11.81 16.49 -8.14
N ALA A 138 -12.29 15.30 -7.79
CA ALA A 138 -11.41 14.17 -7.61
C ALA A 138 -10.66 13.93 -8.90
N SER A 139 -9.34 14.10 -8.83
CA SER A 139 -8.49 13.99 -10.01
C SER A 139 -8.29 12.52 -10.29
N PRO A 140 -8.79 11.96 -11.42
CA PRO A 140 -8.55 10.56 -11.77
C PRO A 140 -7.06 10.23 -11.80
N THR A 141 -6.23 11.24 -12.10
CA THR A 141 -4.76 11.14 -12.07
C THR A 141 -4.19 10.99 -10.66
N GLU A 142 -4.78 11.64 -9.65
CA GLU A 142 -4.35 11.53 -8.26
C GLU A 142 -4.75 10.17 -7.65
N ASP A 143 -5.96 9.70 -7.94
CA ASP A 143 -6.41 8.39 -7.47
C ASP A 143 -5.65 7.25 -8.17
N ALA A 144 -5.41 7.38 -9.48
CA ALA A 144 -4.58 6.46 -10.24
C ALA A 144 -3.16 6.39 -9.65
N ARG A 145 -2.59 7.53 -9.26
CA ARG A 145 -1.28 7.60 -8.59
C ARG A 145 -1.33 6.91 -7.23
N THR A 146 -2.36 7.16 -6.44
CA THR A 146 -2.54 6.55 -5.12
C THR A 146 -2.61 5.02 -5.24
N PHE A 147 -3.43 4.51 -6.17
CA PHE A 147 -3.54 3.09 -6.45
C PHE A 147 -2.21 2.46 -6.87
N LEU A 148 -1.47 3.08 -7.80
CA LEU A 148 -0.17 2.59 -8.24
C LEU A 148 0.86 2.61 -7.10
N ASN A 149 0.87 3.66 -6.27
CA ASN A 149 1.78 3.79 -5.15
C ASN A 149 1.55 2.71 -4.09
N ALA A 150 0.29 2.45 -3.74
CA ALA A 150 -0.07 1.40 -2.80
C ALA A 150 0.27 0.00 -3.37
N THR A 151 -0.07 -0.25 -4.63
CA THR A 151 0.28 -1.51 -5.33
C THR A 151 1.79 -1.76 -5.37
N ALA A 152 2.57 -0.73 -5.69
CA ALA A 152 4.03 -0.83 -5.68
C ALA A 152 4.59 -1.05 -4.28
N TRP A 153 4.04 -0.40 -3.25
CA TRP A 153 4.47 -0.54 -1.86
C TRP A 153 4.31 -1.97 -1.33
N ILE A 154 3.22 -2.65 -1.72
CA ILE A 154 2.95 -4.05 -1.36
C ILE A 154 3.83 -5.01 -2.16
N TYR A 155 3.76 -4.97 -3.50
CA TYR A 155 4.25 -6.07 -4.34
C TYR A 155 5.67 -5.90 -4.88
N ALA A 156 6.17 -4.66 -5.03
CA ALA A 156 7.47 -4.44 -5.68
C ALA A 156 8.65 -5.16 -4.99
N PRO A 157 8.77 -5.17 -3.65
CA PRO A 157 9.83 -5.91 -2.96
C PRO A 157 9.83 -7.40 -3.29
N LEU A 158 8.64 -8.02 -3.31
CA LEU A 158 8.48 -9.44 -3.60
C LEU A 158 8.80 -9.75 -5.07
N PHE A 159 8.33 -8.91 -5.99
CA PHE A 159 8.55 -9.09 -7.43
C PHE A 159 10.02 -8.90 -7.79
N ASN A 160 10.71 -7.95 -7.16
CA ASN A 160 12.14 -7.77 -7.36
C ASN A 160 12.96 -8.93 -6.76
N ALA A 161 12.54 -9.47 -5.61
CA ALA A 161 13.14 -10.69 -5.06
C ALA A 161 12.96 -11.89 -5.99
N HIS A 162 11.77 -12.04 -6.59
CA HIS A 162 11.48 -13.10 -7.58
C HIS A 162 12.36 -13.00 -8.82
N LYS A 163 12.54 -11.77 -9.37
CA LYS A 163 13.50 -11.49 -10.47
C LYS A 163 14.93 -11.90 -10.08
N ALA A 164 15.28 -11.76 -8.80
CA ALA A 164 16.57 -12.15 -8.24
C ALA A 164 16.64 -13.64 -7.82
N GLY A 165 15.63 -14.45 -8.13
CA GLY A 165 15.64 -15.90 -7.93
C GLY A 165 14.83 -16.42 -6.75
N LEU A 166 14.15 -15.55 -5.98
CA LEU A 166 13.25 -16.00 -4.91
C LEU A 166 12.09 -16.84 -5.48
N ASP A 167 11.75 -17.92 -4.79
CA ASP A 167 10.49 -18.65 -4.96
C ASP A 167 9.39 -17.92 -4.18
N VAL A 168 8.48 -17.28 -4.92
CA VAL A 168 7.42 -16.44 -4.35
C VAL A 168 6.41 -17.27 -3.56
N ILE A 169 6.13 -18.49 -4.01
CA ILE A 169 5.11 -19.36 -3.41
C ILE A 169 5.63 -19.92 -2.08
N ALA A 170 6.87 -20.40 -2.09
CA ALA A 170 7.53 -20.88 -0.86
C ALA A 170 7.66 -19.75 0.18
N TYR A 171 7.93 -18.52 -0.27
CA TYR A 171 7.96 -17.34 0.59
C TYR A 171 6.62 -17.07 1.28
N LEU A 172 5.52 -17.00 0.52
CA LEU A 172 4.19 -16.74 1.06
C LEU A 172 3.75 -17.84 2.02
N GLN A 173 4.03 -19.10 1.72
CA GLN A 173 3.79 -20.21 2.64
C GLN A 173 4.54 -20.07 3.97
N GLN A 174 5.77 -19.51 3.97
CA GLN A 174 6.48 -19.25 5.22
C GLN A 174 5.83 -18.12 6.02
N LEU A 175 5.43 -17.03 5.35
CA LEU A 175 4.70 -15.95 6.03
C LEU A 175 3.42 -16.47 6.67
N HIS A 176 2.64 -17.26 5.92
CA HIS A 176 1.41 -17.86 6.42
C HIS A 176 1.64 -18.73 7.65
N ARG A 177 2.68 -19.57 7.65
CA ARG A 177 3.05 -20.37 8.84
C ARG A 177 3.40 -19.53 10.06
N ILE A 178 3.91 -18.31 9.88
CA ILE A 178 4.30 -17.42 10.95
C ILE A 178 3.08 -16.70 11.52
N PHE A 179 2.23 -16.15 10.66
CA PHE A 179 1.09 -15.35 11.07
C PHE A 179 -0.11 -16.20 11.48
N SER A 180 -0.36 -17.37 10.87
CA SER A 180 -1.38 -18.32 11.35
C SER A 180 -1.15 -18.78 12.81
N LYS A 181 0.11 -18.81 13.27
CA LYS A 181 0.47 -19.20 14.64
C LYS A 181 0.49 -18.03 15.63
N LYS A 182 0.57 -16.80 15.13
CA LYS A 182 0.67 -15.60 15.95
C LYS A 182 -0.64 -14.84 15.79
N GLN A 183 -1.50 -14.86 16.81
CA GLN A 183 -2.58 -13.88 16.91
C GLN A 183 -1.96 -12.49 17.05
N VAL A 184 -1.66 -11.83 15.92
CA VAL A 184 -1.09 -10.48 15.92
C VAL A 184 -2.27 -9.51 16.03
N SER A 185 -2.35 -8.76 17.14
CA SER A 185 -3.33 -7.69 17.34
C SER A 185 -2.74 -6.35 16.88
N PHE A 186 -3.48 -5.62 16.05
CA PHE A 186 -2.99 -4.45 15.30
C PHE A 186 -3.55 -3.08 15.75
N GLY A 187 -4.68 -3.06 16.48
CA GLY A 187 -5.50 -1.85 16.67
C GLY A 187 -4.77 -0.65 17.29
N ASN A 188 -4.05 -0.85 18.39
CA ASN A 188 -3.50 0.27 19.19
C ASN A 188 -2.39 1.08 18.50
N ILE A 189 -1.77 0.56 17.43
CA ILE A 189 -0.62 1.21 16.76
C ILE A 189 -1.08 2.00 15.53
N ILE A 190 -2.13 1.53 14.85
CA ILE A 190 -2.78 2.19 13.70
C ILE A 190 -3.38 3.53 14.14
N ASP A 191 -4.08 3.55 15.29
CA ASP A 191 -4.71 4.77 15.82
C ASP A 191 -3.72 5.85 16.24
N PHE A 192 -2.58 5.47 16.84
CA PHE A 192 -1.52 6.41 17.20
C PHE A 192 -0.93 7.11 15.96
N ASN A 193 -0.76 6.33 14.88
CA ASN A 193 -0.23 6.83 13.62
C ASN A 193 -1.24 7.72 12.87
N ARG A 194 -2.53 7.38 12.93
CA ARG A 194 -3.66 8.16 12.37
C ARG A 194 -3.72 9.57 12.96
N ALA A 195 -3.74 9.69 14.29
CA ALA A 195 -3.85 10.98 14.97
C ALA A 195 -2.69 11.94 14.64
N ARG A 196 -1.47 11.40 14.49
CA ARG A 196 -0.27 12.19 14.22
C ARG A 196 -0.14 12.62 12.76
N LEU A 197 -0.64 11.80 11.82
CA LEU A 197 -0.73 12.16 10.41
C LEU A 197 -1.79 13.24 10.16
N GLN A 198 -2.94 13.16 10.83
CA GLN A 198 -3.99 14.17 10.74
C GLN A 198 -3.52 15.53 11.28
N ASP A 199 -2.83 15.56 12.43
CA ASP A 199 -2.21 16.78 12.96
C ASP A 199 -1.16 17.35 11.98
N LEU A 200 -0.36 16.49 11.34
CA LEU A 200 0.65 16.92 10.38
C LEU A 200 0.04 17.50 9.09
N MET A 201 -0.99 16.84 8.53
CA MET A 201 -1.69 17.31 7.33
C MET A 201 -2.44 18.62 7.59
N LYS A 202 -3.10 18.74 8.73
CA LYS A 202 -3.75 19.99 9.17
C LYS A 202 -2.74 21.13 9.24
N ARG A 203 -1.57 20.89 9.86
CA ARG A 203 -0.48 21.88 9.91
C ARG A 203 0.05 22.22 8.52
N LEU A 204 0.22 21.25 7.62
CA LEU A 204 0.67 21.49 6.25
C LEU A 204 -0.34 22.34 5.46
N GLN A 205 -1.64 22.05 5.58
CA GLN A 205 -2.70 22.87 5.00
C GLN A 205 -2.70 24.30 5.57
N ASP A 206 -2.56 24.44 6.88
CA ASP A 206 -2.49 25.75 7.54
C ASP A 206 -1.22 26.55 7.16
N LEU A 207 -0.10 25.86 6.92
CA LEU A 207 1.16 26.44 6.45
C LEU A 207 1.11 26.82 4.98
N MET A 208 0.46 26.02 4.13
CA MET A 208 0.21 26.39 2.73
C MET A 208 -0.70 27.61 2.60
N LYS A 209 -1.60 27.83 3.57
CA LYS A 209 -2.46 29.02 3.65
C LYS A 209 -1.75 30.28 4.17
N LYS A 210 -0.58 30.19 4.81
CA LYS A 210 0.15 31.33 5.39
C LYS A 210 1.51 31.51 4.72
N ASN A 211 1.62 32.58 3.91
CA ASN A 211 2.80 32.98 3.13
C ASN A 211 4.18 32.52 3.67
N PHE A 212 4.89 31.76 2.84
CA PHE A 212 6.22 31.21 3.08
C PHE A 212 7.30 32.29 3.02
N LYS A 213 7.93 32.60 4.16
CA LYS A 213 9.29 33.19 4.14
C LYS A 213 10.32 32.51 5.04
N ASN A 214 9.93 31.74 6.06
CA ASN A 214 10.89 31.21 7.05
C ASN A 214 10.68 29.73 7.45
N ILE A 215 10.10 28.88 6.61
CA ILE A 215 9.84 27.48 6.99
C ILE A 215 11.06 26.61 6.68
N VAL A 216 11.62 25.99 7.73
CA VAL A 216 12.62 24.91 7.64
C VAL A 216 12.10 23.86 6.66
N PRO A 217 12.87 23.46 5.62
CA PRO A 217 12.35 22.62 4.55
C PRO A 217 11.82 21.31 5.12
N TYR A 218 10.52 21.10 4.94
CA TYR A 218 9.90 19.80 5.08
C TYR A 218 10.59 18.87 4.08
N LYS A 219 11.31 17.85 4.58
CA LYS A 219 12.14 17.02 3.71
C LYS A 219 11.23 16.04 2.93
N PRO A 220 11.36 15.92 1.59
CA PRO A 220 10.47 15.11 0.74
C PRO A 220 10.25 13.66 1.21
N PHE A 221 11.22 13.06 1.89
CA PHE A 221 11.09 11.70 2.43
C PHE A 221 9.96 11.55 3.47
N ARG A 222 9.55 12.64 4.13
CA ARG A 222 8.47 12.62 5.13
C ARG A 222 7.08 12.61 4.50
N GLU A 223 6.92 13.29 3.37
CA GLU A 223 5.74 13.16 2.52
C GLU A 223 5.57 11.71 2.09
N ARG A 224 6.65 11.07 1.64
CA ARG A 224 6.62 9.65 1.27
C ARG A 224 6.29 8.72 2.43
N LEU A 225 6.83 8.97 3.63
CA LEU A 225 6.47 8.22 4.84
C LEU A 225 4.97 8.37 5.15
N ALA A 226 4.44 9.59 5.10
CA ALA A 226 3.03 9.83 5.33
C ALA A 226 2.13 9.15 4.28
N GLU A 227 2.54 9.15 3.02
CA GLU A 227 1.84 8.44 1.94
C GLU A 227 1.87 6.92 2.12
N ASP A 228 3.03 6.32 2.41
CA ASP A 228 3.13 4.88 2.63
C ASP A 228 2.42 4.44 3.91
N MET A 229 2.38 5.30 4.94
CA MET A 229 1.54 5.06 6.12
C MET A 229 0.05 5.19 5.80
N ARG A 230 -0.37 6.13 4.95
CA ARG A 230 -1.76 6.20 4.48
C ARG A 230 -2.18 4.92 3.75
N ASN A 231 -1.31 4.42 2.85
CA ASN A 231 -1.49 3.13 2.16
C ASN A 231 -1.56 1.94 3.12
N ALA A 232 -0.92 2.04 4.30
CA ALA A 232 -0.84 0.99 5.31
C ALA A 232 -1.93 1.06 6.40
N CYS A 233 -2.75 2.12 6.49
CA CYS A 233 -3.54 2.41 7.70
C CYS A 233 -4.89 3.10 7.45
N CYS A 234 -4.95 4.15 6.62
CA CYS A 234 -5.78 5.30 7.04
C CYS A 234 -6.38 6.25 5.98
N SER A 235 -6.23 6.04 4.67
CA SER A 235 -7.01 6.86 3.70
C SER A 235 -7.48 6.12 2.45
N THR A 236 -7.03 4.89 2.26
CA THR A 236 -7.65 3.90 1.39
C THR A 236 -8.11 2.80 2.33
N ASN A 237 -9.40 2.46 2.31
CA ASN A 237 -10.02 1.46 3.17
C ASN A 237 -9.51 0.09 2.77
N ASN A 238 -8.25 -0.15 3.09
CA ASN A 238 -7.48 -1.18 2.47
C ASN A 238 -8.20 -2.50 2.71
N ILE A 239 -8.69 -3.13 1.64
CA ILE A 239 -9.34 -4.43 1.70
C ILE A 239 -8.51 -5.39 2.56
N PHE A 240 -7.18 -5.30 2.52
CA PHE A 240 -6.33 -6.06 3.40
C PHE A 240 -6.63 -5.77 4.89
N ASP A 241 -6.65 -4.51 5.35
CA ASP A 241 -7.00 -4.17 6.74
C ASP A 241 -8.40 -4.68 7.17
N GLU A 242 -9.40 -4.52 6.30
CA GLU A 242 -10.78 -5.00 6.52
C GLU A 242 -10.84 -6.54 6.61
N LEU A 243 -10.04 -7.25 5.79
CA LEU A 243 -9.89 -8.70 5.83
C LEU A 243 -9.29 -9.21 7.15
N PHE A 244 -8.51 -8.40 7.90
CA PHE A 244 -7.87 -8.83 9.15
C PHE A 244 -8.57 -8.41 10.42
N GLN A 245 -9.15 -7.20 10.47
CA GLN A 245 -9.54 -6.66 11.76
C GLN A 245 -10.78 -7.33 12.33
N GLY A 246 -11.68 -7.90 11.51
CA GLY A 246 -12.79 -8.76 11.95
C GLY A 246 -13.77 -8.19 12.98
N THR A 247 -13.52 -7.00 13.54
CA THR A 247 -14.24 -6.45 14.69
C THR A 247 -14.82 -5.05 14.45
N SER A 248 -14.80 -4.56 13.21
CA SER A 248 -15.56 -3.36 12.80
C SER A 248 -15.70 -3.28 11.27
N GLY A 249 -15.82 -4.42 10.58
CA GLY A 249 -15.56 -4.59 9.15
C GLY A 249 -16.56 -3.94 8.21
N ASP A 250 -16.55 -2.62 8.08
CA ASP A 250 -17.32 -1.90 7.06
C ASP A 250 -16.69 -2.09 5.67
N TYR A 251 -16.71 -3.31 5.12
CA TYR A 251 -16.39 -3.52 3.70
C TYR A 251 -17.27 -2.59 2.89
N ARG A 252 -16.63 -1.78 2.05
CA ARG A 252 -17.38 -0.79 1.31
C ARG A 252 -18.34 -1.43 0.32
N TYR A 253 -19.44 -0.73 0.05
CA TYR A 253 -20.61 -1.28 -0.63
C TYR A 253 -20.24 -1.98 -1.95
N TRP A 254 -19.38 -1.37 -2.76
CA TRP A 254 -18.97 -1.96 -4.04
C TRP A 254 -18.15 -3.23 -3.86
N VAL A 255 -17.21 -3.24 -2.92
CA VAL A 255 -16.36 -4.40 -2.64
C VAL A 255 -17.21 -5.55 -2.12
N SER A 256 -18.06 -5.30 -1.12
CA SER A 256 -18.96 -6.30 -0.54
C SER A 256 -19.85 -6.97 -1.58
N ILE A 257 -20.45 -6.18 -2.47
CA ILE A 257 -21.35 -6.72 -3.50
C ILE A 257 -20.55 -7.47 -4.57
N VAL A 258 -19.40 -6.97 -5.00
CA VAL A 258 -18.54 -7.69 -5.96
C VAL A 258 -18.08 -9.03 -5.37
N LEU A 259 -17.74 -9.09 -4.09
CA LEU A 259 -17.38 -10.33 -3.41
C LEU A 259 -18.53 -11.34 -3.36
N ASN A 260 -19.76 -10.87 -3.13
CA ASN A 260 -20.96 -11.70 -3.19
C ASN A 260 -21.16 -12.33 -4.57
N THR A 261 -20.94 -11.57 -5.64
CA THR A 261 -21.00 -12.06 -7.02
C THR A 261 -19.88 -13.05 -7.33
N ILE A 262 -18.64 -12.76 -6.91
CA ILE A 262 -17.47 -13.60 -7.19
C ILE A 262 -17.55 -14.95 -6.48
N PHE A 263 -18.02 -14.97 -5.23
CA PHE A 263 -18.16 -16.20 -4.45
C PHE A 263 -19.50 -16.89 -4.62
N ASP A 264 -20.42 -16.32 -5.40
CA ASP A 264 -21.78 -16.84 -5.58
C ASP A 264 -22.46 -17.10 -4.22
N LEU A 265 -22.34 -16.15 -3.27
CA LEU A 265 -22.86 -16.34 -1.90
C LEU A 265 -24.39 -16.27 -1.84
N GLY A 266 -25.04 -15.88 -2.95
CA GLY A 266 -26.49 -15.78 -3.07
C GLY A 266 -27.14 -14.77 -2.11
N GLN A 267 -26.36 -13.87 -1.51
CA GLN A 267 -26.88 -12.88 -0.57
C GLN A 267 -27.49 -11.70 -1.34
N THR A 268 -28.50 -11.06 -0.74
CA THR A 268 -28.98 -9.78 -1.28
C THR A 268 -27.95 -8.68 -1.01
N PRO A 269 -27.85 -7.64 -1.86
CA PRO A 269 -26.96 -6.51 -1.61
C PRO A 269 -27.13 -5.91 -0.21
N SER A 270 -28.38 -5.76 0.26
CA SER A 270 -28.71 -5.27 1.60
C SER A 270 -28.12 -6.11 2.74
N ILE A 271 -28.07 -7.44 2.59
CA ILE A 271 -27.42 -8.34 3.56
C ILE A 271 -25.91 -8.15 3.49
N MET A 272 -25.35 -8.00 2.29
CA MET A 272 -23.92 -7.83 2.06
C MET A 272 -23.34 -6.57 2.71
N ALA A 273 -24.10 -5.48 2.76
CA ALA A 273 -23.70 -4.26 3.47
C ALA A 273 -23.96 -4.28 4.99
N SER A 274 -24.46 -5.41 5.53
CA SER A 274 -24.69 -5.58 6.96
C SER A 274 -23.61 -6.47 7.60
N VAL A 275 -23.59 -6.53 8.94
CA VAL A 275 -22.72 -7.42 9.72
C VAL A 275 -22.86 -8.90 9.29
N PHE A 276 -24.03 -9.32 8.77
CA PHE A 276 -24.23 -10.68 8.27
C PHE A 276 -23.47 -10.97 6.97
N GLY A 277 -23.43 -10.00 6.05
CA GLY A 277 -22.61 -10.06 4.84
C GLY A 277 -21.11 -10.09 5.15
N GLN A 278 -20.70 -9.33 6.15
CA GLN A 278 -19.32 -9.31 6.65
C GLN A 278 -18.90 -10.67 7.20
N GLY A 279 -19.79 -11.33 7.98
CA GLY A 279 -19.60 -12.69 8.45
C GLY A 279 -19.45 -13.70 7.30
N ALA A 280 -20.30 -13.60 6.27
CA ALA A 280 -20.21 -14.46 5.10
C ALA A 280 -18.88 -14.32 4.33
N ILE A 281 -18.37 -13.09 4.17
CA ILE A 281 -17.04 -12.86 3.57
C ILE A 281 -15.94 -13.44 4.45
N HIS A 282 -16.02 -13.23 5.77
CA HIS A 282 -15.03 -13.74 6.72
C HIS A 282 -14.96 -15.27 6.72
N ASP A 283 -16.10 -15.94 6.72
CA ASP A 283 -16.18 -17.40 6.67
C ASP A 283 -15.61 -17.97 5.36
N ASN A 284 -15.57 -17.15 4.30
CA ASN A 284 -15.04 -17.50 2.98
C ASN A 284 -13.65 -16.90 2.70
N ILE A 285 -12.96 -16.36 3.70
CA ILE A 285 -11.67 -15.66 3.53
C ILE A 285 -10.59 -16.52 2.84
N GLN A 286 -10.61 -17.83 3.03
CA GLN A 286 -9.66 -18.76 2.41
C GLN A 286 -9.85 -18.87 0.90
N HIS A 287 -11.08 -18.67 0.41
CA HIS A 287 -11.39 -18.60 -1.02
C HIS A 287 -11.03 -17.23 -1.59
N LEU A 288 -11.07 -16.17 -0.77
CA LEU A 288 -10.68 -14.83 -1.14
C LEU A 288 -9.18 -14.60 -1.18
N ASP A 289 -8.43 -15.24 -0.31
CA ASP A 289 -6.97 -15.07 -0.29
C ASP A 289 -6.21 -16.41 -0.25
N PRO A 290 -6.36 -17.25 -1.29
CA PRO A 290 -5.72 -18.56 -1.36
C PRO A 290 -4.19 -18.49 -1.46
N GLU A 291 -3.61 -17.32 -1.77
CA GLU A 291 -2.15 -17.11 -1.80
C GLU A 291 -1.60 -16.48 -0.52
N HIS A 292 -2.46 -16.14 0.44
CA HIS A 292 -2.06 -15.44 1.66
C HIS A 292 -1.36 -14.09 1.36
N LEU A 293 -1.87 -13.33 0.38
CA LEU A 293 -1.43 -11.94 0.12
C LEU A 293 -1.67 -11.04 1.31
N SER A 294 -2.63 -11.41 2.13
CA SER A 294 -2.90 -10.83 3.43
C SER A 294 -1.66 -10.93 4.36
N ASP A 295 -1.06 -12.10 4.49
CA ASP A 295 0.19 -12.29 5.25
C ASP A 295 1.36 -11.49 4.67
N LEU A 296 1.42 -11.35 3.33
CA LEU A 296 2.36 -10.43 2.69
C LEU A 296 2.12 -8.99 3.13
N PHE A 297 0.88 -8.49 3.09
CA PHE A 297 0.55 -7.15 3.56
C PHE A 297 0.96 -6.93 5.02
N ILE A 298 0.65 -7.87 5.92
CA ILE A 298 1.07 -7.81 7.33
C ILE A 298 2.59 -7.69 7.45
N SER A 299 3.34 -8.48 6.68
CA SER A 299 4.80 -8.44 6.69
C SER A 299 5.37 -7.06 6.30
N ARG A 300 4.62 -6.27 5.52
CA ARG A 300 4.96 -4.90 5.12
C ARG A 300 4.54 -3.86 6.17
N VAL A 301 3.37 -4.04 6.76
CA VAL A 301 2.78 -3.11 7.74
C VAL A 301 3.55 -3.13 9.06
N ILE A 302 3.89 -4.31 9.62
CA ILE A 302 4.49 -4.39 10.95
C ILE A 302 5.81 -3.60 11.05
N PRO A 303 6.79 -3.77 10.14
CA PRO A 303 8.03 -2.98 10.19
C PRO A 303 7.80 -1.48 10.06
N LEU A 304 6.85 -1.07 9.22
CA LEU A 304 6.51 0.35 9.03
C LEU A 304 5.93 0.92 10.32
N ASN A 305 4.96 0.24 10.92
CA ASN A 305 4.28 0.66 12.13
C ASN A 305 5.22 0.70 13.35
N ARG A 306 6.14 -0.27 13.48
CA ARG A 306 7.16 -0.26 14.54
C ARG A 306 8.09 0.96 14.46
N ASN A 307 8.41 1.40 13.25
CA ASN A 307 9.40 2.46 13.02
C ASN A 307 8.80 3.87 12.88
N ALA A 308 7.54 3.98 12.46
CA ALA A 308 6.83 5.24 12.21
C ALA A 308 6.97 6.29 13.34
N PRO A 309 6.80 5.95 14.64
CA PRO A 309 6.92 6.92 15.72
C PRO A 309 8.29 7.60 15.82
N PHE A 310 9.36 6.93 15.36
CA PHE A 310 10.74 7.36 15.57
C PHE A 310 11.27 8.26 14.44
N TYR A 311 10.74 8.16 13.20
CA TYR A 311 11.17 9.03 12.09
C TYR A 311 11.00 10.52 12.40
N ASN A 312 10.02 10.87 13.24
CA ASN A 312 9.82 12.25 13.66
C ASN A 312 10.99 12.82 14.46
N ARG A 313 11.71 11.98 15.23
CA ARG A 313 12.90 12.38 16.01
C ARG A 313 14.06 12.79 15.10
N LEU A 314 14.09 12.32 13.86
CA LEU A 314 15.16 12.59 12.89
C LEU A 314 14.97 13.92 12.11
N LYS A 315 13.97 14.76 12.43
CA LYS A 315 13.60 15.94 11.61
C LYS A 315 14.76 16.89 11.30
N ASN A 316 15.61 17.13 12.29
CA ASN A 316 16.61 18.19 12.23
C ASN A 316 18.03 17.66 12.04
N ASP A 317 18.21 16.35 11.81
CA ASP A 317 19.53 15.73 11.61
C ASP A 317 20.54 16.08 12.73
N ASN A 318 20.07 16.34 13.95
CA ASN A 318 20.91 16.59 15.11
C ASN A 318 21.80 15.36 15.32
N PRO A 319 23.15 15.48 15.28
CA PRO A 319 24.04 14.33 15.23
C PRO A 319 23.85 13.33 16.37
N LYS A 320 23.63 13.82 17.60
CA LYS A 320 23.46 12.98 18.78
C LYS A 320 22.12 12.24 18.72
N ILE A 321 21.03 12.98 18.56
CA ILE A 321 19.68 12.40 18.48
C ILE A 321 19.56 11.41 17.33
N LEU A 322 20.17 11.73 16.18
CA LEU A 322 20.17 10.88 15.00
C LEU A 322 20.91 9.57 15.26
N LYS A 323 22.15 9.63 15.78
CA LYS A 323 22.94 8.43 16.07
C LYS A 323 22.27 7.55 17.12
N ASP A 324 21.81 8.15 18.22
CA ASP A 324 21.18 7.41 19.32
C ASP A 324 19.86 6.76 18.85
N THR A 325 19.00 7.52 18.15
CA THR A 325 17.71 6.98 17.64
C THR A 325 17.92 5.83 16.65
N LEU A 326 18.85 5.96 15.69
CA LEU A 326 19.11 4.91 14.71
C LEU A 326 19.83 3.70 15.31
N LYS A 327 20.61 3.90 16.38
CA LYS A 327 21.24 2.82 17.14
C LYS A 327 20.20 2.02 17.94
N ASP A 328 19.26 2.71 18.58
CA ASP A 328 18.20 2.09 19.40
C ASP A 328 17.07 1.51 18.54
N HIS A 329 16.94 1.96 17.29
CA HIS A 329 15.93 1.49 16.33
C HIS A 329 16.57 1.19 14.96
N PRO A 330 17.46 0.19 14.87
CA PRO A 330 18.25 -0.07 13.66
C PRO A 330 17.42 -0.55 12.47
N THR A 331 16.22 -1.08 12.70
CA THR A 331 15.30 -1.49 11.63
C THR A 331 14.76 -0.30 10.82
N MET A 332 14.84 0.93 11.32
CA MET A 332 14.54 2.15 10.55
C MET A 332 15.45 2.29 9.32
N CYS A 333 16.68 1.78 9.41
CA CYS A 333 17.69 1.81 8.34
C CYS A 333 17.34 0.90 7.15
N LEU A 334 16.31 0.05 7.28
CA LEU A 334 15.84 -0.84 6.21
C LEU A 334 14.90 -0.12 5.22
N ASN A 335 14.46 1.10 5.53
CA ASN A 335 13.66 1.94 4.64
C ASN A 335 14.30 3.33 4.45
N PRO A 336 15.47 3.41 3.77
CA PRO A 336 16.20 4.66 3.61
C PRO A 336 15.46 5.72 2.79
N LYS A 337 14.42 5.36 2.01
CA LYS A 337 13.52 6.34 1.37
C LYS A 337 12.82 7.29 2.35
N TYR A 338 12.76 6.96 3.65
CA TYR A 338 12.22 7.81 4.71
C TYR A 338 13.29 8.57 5.50
N LEU A 339 14.54 8.54 5.04
CA LEU A 339 15.70 9.09 5.74
C LEU A 339 16.35 10.22 4.94
N SER A 340 16.92 11.20 5.67
CA SER A 340 17.81 12.20 5.06
C SER A 340 19.10 11.53 4.57
N PRO A 341 19.83 12.11 3.60
CA PRO A 341 21.14 11.60 3.18
C PRO A 341 22.10 11.39 4.36
N LYS A 342 22.08 12.29 5.35
CA LYS A 342 22.87 12.16 6.57
C LYS A 342 22.45 10.96 7.41
N SER A 343 21.15 10.73 7.58
CA SER A 343 20.63 9.57 8.31
C SER A 343 20.97 8.27 7.58
N GLN A 344 20.92 8.24 6.25
CA GLN A 344 21.34 7.08 5.45
C GLN A 344 22.84 6.77 5.65
N GLN A 345 23.69 7.79 5.65
CA GLN A 345 25.13 7.63 5.93
C GLN A 345 25.36 7.07 7.34
N THR A 346 24.64 7.58 8.35
CA THR A 346 24.75 7.04 9.71
C THR A 346 24.24 5.59 9.79
N CYS A 347 23.15 5.24 9.11
CA CYS A 347 22.71 3.85 9.00
C CYS A 347 23.80 2.94 8.41
N GLN A 348 24.44 3.36 7.33
CA GLN A 348 25.55 2.62 6.73
C GLN A 348 26.70 2.44 7.73
N GLN A 349 27.08 3.50 8.46
CA GLN A 349 28.14 3.43 9.48
C GLN A 349 27.77 2.48 10.62
N LEU A 350 26.54 2.57 11.16
CA LEU A 350 26.05 1.69 12.21
C LEU A 350 26.15 0.21 11.77
N PHE A 351 25.74 -0.10 10.53
CA PHE A 351 25.83 -1.45 10.00
C PHE A 351 27.27 -1.93 9.78
N GLN A 352 28.17 -1.08 9.28
CA GLN A 352 29.59 -1.39 9.08
C GLN A 352 30.35 -1.59 10.39
N GLU A 353 30.05 -0.78 11.41
CA GLU A 353 30.72 -0.80 12.71
C GLU A 353 30.05 -1.77 13.70
N GLN A 354 28.89 -2.34 13.37
CA GLN A 354 28.06 -3.16 14.25
C GLN A 354 27.73 -2.49 15.60
N THR A 355 27.51 -1.17 15.60
CA THR A 355 27.29 -0.40 16.84
C THR A 355 25.82 -0.35 17.29
N TYR A 356 24.99 -1.25 16.77
CA TYR A 356 23.56 -1.42 17.05
C TYR A 356 23.26 -2.81 17.63
N ASN A 357 22.05 -3.01 18.16
CA ASN A 357 21.62 -4.33 18.60
C ASN A 357 21.24 -5.22 17.40
N ALA A 358 22.10 -6.17 17.06
CA ALA A 358 21.87 -7.09 15.93
C ALA A 358 20.58 -7.92 16.07
N LYS A 359 20.12 -8.17 17.31
CA LYS A 359 18.89 -8.91 17.59
C LYS A 359 17.66 -8.25 16.97
N ASP A 360 17.59 -6.92 16.91
CA ASP A 360 16.43 -6.21 16.36
C ASP A 360 16.27 -6.47 14.85
N ILE A 361 17.39 -6.54 14.12
CA ILE A 361 17.42 -6.90 12.70
C ILE A 361 17.06 -8.38 12.53
N GLN A 362 17.61 -9.27 13.35
CA GLN A 362 17.33 -10.71 13.30
C GLN A 362 15.85 -10.99 13.57
N GLU A 363 15.27 -10.39 14.61
CA GLU A 363 13.84 -10.54 14.93
C GLU A 363 12.95 -10.04 13.81
N GLN A 364 13.28 -8.90 13.18
CA GLN A 364 12.55 -8.45 12.01
C GLN A 364 12.70 -9.43 10.84
N LEU A 365 13.91 -9.91 10.56
CA LEU A 365 14.16 -10.88 9.50
C LEU A 365 13.40 -12.20 9.72
N HIS A 366 13.34 -12.72 10.95
CA HIS A 366 12.55 -13.91 11.27
C HIS A 366 11.06 -13.67 11.13
N LEU A 367 10.57 -12.45 11.40
CA LEU A 367 9.18 -12.08 11.25
C LEU A 367 8.75 -11.97 9.79
N VAL A 368 9.50 -11.23 8.98
CA VAL A 368 9.09 -10.89 7.60
C VAL A 368 9.74 -11.77 6.54
N ARG A 369 10.73 -12.59 6.91
CA ARG A 369 11.53 -13.50 6.07
C ARG A 369 12.37 -12.84 4.99
N LEU A 370 11.88 -11.79 4.34
CA LEU A 370 12.55 -11.01 3.31
C LEU A 370 12.79 -9.58 3.83
N ILE A 371 14.05 -9.20 3.98
CA ILE A 371 14.43 -7.80 4.14
C ILE A 371 14.76 -7.25 2.76
N SER A 372 14.08 -6.17 2.41
CA SER A 372 14.40 -5.32 1.28
C SER A 372 14.87 -3.96 1.79
N ILE A 373 15.84 -3.36 1.09
CA ILE A 373 16.16 -1.95 1.27
C ILE A 373 15.31 -1.17 0.27
N ASP A 374 14.30 -0.50 0.80
CA ASP A 374 13.16 0.02 0.03
C ASP A 374 12.49 -1.10 -0.79
N ASN A 375 12.64 -1.07 -2.13
CA ASN A 375 12.07 -2.07 -3.04
C ASN A 375 13.11 -3.08 -3.54
N ALA A 376 14.39 -2.92 -3.20
CA ALA A 376 15.45 -3.81 -3.64
C ALA A 376 15.64 -4.95 -2.63
N PRO A 377 15.59 -6.23 -3.06
CA PRO A 377 15.77 -7.36 -2.16
C PRO A 377 17.20 -7.36 -1.59
N CYS A 378 17.35 -7.62 -0.31
CA CYS A 378 18.64 -7.61 0.37
C CYS A 378 19.01 -8.98 0.95
N VAL A 379 18.23 -9.49 1.90
CA VAL A 379 18.45 -10.80 2.50
C VAL A 379 17.13 -11.53 2.71
N TYR A 380 17.17 -12.86 2.65
CA TYR A 380 16.02 -13.73 2.84
C TYR A 380 16.37 -14.92 3.73
N LEU A 381 15.46 -15.31 4.63
CA LEU A 381 15.52 -16.58 5.35
C LEU A 381 14.61 -17.61 4.68
N ASN A 382 15.22 -18.64 4.09
CA ASN A 382 14.48 -19.73 3.47
C ASN A 382 13.73 -20.59 4.48
N SER A 383 12.92 -21.55 4.04
CA SER A 383 12.11 -22.42 4.93
C SER A 383 12.90 -23.24 5.97
N LYS A 384 14.24 -23.28 5.90
CA LYS A 384 15.13 -23.93 6.86
C LYS A 384 15.91 -22.93 7.73
N ASP A 385 15.45 -21.68 7.78
CA ASP A 385 16.12 -20.56 8.46
C ASP A 385 17.55 -20.31 7.97
N LYS A 386 17.89 -20.76 6.75
CA LYS A 386 19.18 -20.45 6.14
C LYS A 386 19.11 -19.10 5.46
N LEU A 387 20.06 -18.24 5.81
CA LEU A 387 20.25 -16.93 5.21
C LEU A 387 20.68 -17.05 3.74
N GLN A 388 20.03 -16.25 2.89
CA GLN A 388 20.36 -16.07 1.49
C GLN A 388 20.48 -14.57 1.21
N SER A 389 21.62 -14.18 0.65
CA SER A 389 21.89 -12.79 0.27
C SER A 389 21.63 -12.59 -1.22
N PHE A 390 20.95 -11.51 -1.56
CA PHE A 390 20.78 -11.08 -2.94
C PHE A 390 21.92 -10.18 -3.36
N LYS A 391 22.37 -10.25 -4.61
CA LYS A 391 23.32 -9.27 -5.14
C LYS A 391 22.69 -7.88 -5.08
N SER A 392 23.41 -6.93 -4.48
CA SER A 392 22.93 -5.56 -4.30
C SER A 392 24.07 -4.56 -4.47
N ASP A 393 23.80 -3.46 -5.16
CA ASP A 393 24.71 -2.31 -5.25
C ASP A 393 24.36 -1.22 -4.21
N ASN A 394 23.32 -1.45 -3.40
CA ASN A 394 22.95 -0.55 -2.30
C ASN A 394 23.92 -0.72 -1.12
N ALA A 395 24.61 0.37 -0.75
CA ALA A 395 25.65 0.37 0.28
C ALA A 395 25.14 -0.03 1.68
N ILE A 396 23.90 0.32 2.04
CA ILE A 396 23.29 -0.09 3.30
C ILE A 396 23.05 -1.60 3.29
N CYS A 397 22.53 -2.15 2.19
CA CYS A 397 22.34 -3.60 2.06
C CYS A 397 23.68 -4.36 2.12
N MET A 398 24.69 -3.91 1.38
CA MET A 398 26.02 -4.54 1.39
C MET A 398 26.64 -4.53 2.80
N ALA A 399 26.49 -3.42 3.53
CA ALA A 399 26.92 -3.33 4.93
C ALA A 399 26.17 -4.33 5.81
N LEU A 400 24.85 -4.42 5.68
CA LEU A 400 24.01 -5.36 6.42
C LEU A 400 24.40 -6.83 6.17
N GLN A 401 24.57 -7.22 4.90
CA GLN A 401 24.88 -8.58 4.47
C GLN A 401 26.20 -9.11 5.07
N LYS A 402 27.26 -8.29 5.03
CA LYS A 402 28.60 -8.65 5.52
C LYS A 402 28.64 -9.13 6.97
N HIS A 403 27.69 -8.70 7.77
CA HIS A 403 27.64 -8.93 9.21
C HIS A 403 26.57 -9.94 9.61
N LEU A 404 25.44 -10.03 8.88
CA LEU A 404 24.44 -11.08 9.11
C LEU A 404 24.96 -12.47 8.75
N GLU A 405 25.80 -12.59 7.72
CA GLU A 405 26.41 -13.86 7.30
C GLU A 405 27.43 -14.42 8.32
N LYS A 406 27.88 -13.61 9.28
CA LYS A 406 28.88 -14.00 10.29
C LYS A 406 28.30 -14.38 11.64
N GLY A 407 27.02 -14.14 11.87
CA GLY A 407 26.33 -14.37 13.15
C GLY A 407 25.20 -15.41 13.07
N ALA A 408 25.13 -16.18 11.97
CA ALA A 408 24.16 -17.24 11.73
C ALA A 408 24.83 -18.62 11.79
#